data_AF-A0AAD4E118-F1
#
_entry.id   AF-A0AAD4E118-F1
#
_cell.length_a   1.000
_cell.length_b   1.000
_cell.length_c   1.000
_cell.angle_alpha   90.00
_cell.angle_beta   90.00
_cell.angle_gamma   90.00
#
_symmetry.space_group_name_H-M   'P 1'
#
loop_
_entity.id
_entity.type
_entity.pdbx_description
1 polymer ?
#
loop_
_entity_poly.entity_id
_entity_poly.type
_entity_poly.pdbx_seq_one_letter_code
_entity_poly.pdbx_strand_id
1 'polypeptide(L)'
;DVPIPFLPLEPSFDTRNCVHWAHLHDQIENWLVSLVHTSSSQWTWGRDMFWLAFVALNPCFPSGTWHMWNPSISLEGKFIEEWLKKSSM
;
A
#
# COMPACT_ATOMS: atom_id res chain seq x y z
N ASP A 1 -20.78 2.30 -3.53
CA ASP A 1 -19.32 2.43 -3.36
C ASP A 1 -18.92 2.19 -1.93
N VAL A 2 -17.77 1.54 -1.72
CA VAL A 2 -17.17 1.39 -0.38
C VAL A 2 -16.45 2.70 -0.06
N PRO A 3 -16.73 3.34 1.10
CA PRO A 3 -16.04 4.58 1.47
C PRO A 3 -14.55 4.31 1.67
N ILE A 4 -13.71 5.32 1.38
CA ILE A 4 -12.26 5.27 1.56
C ILE A 4 -11.92 6.01 2.86
N PRO A 5 -11.66 5.32 3.98
CA PRO A 5 -11.61 5.95 5.30
C PRO A 5 -10.31 6.71 5.59
N PHE A 6 -9.28 6.52 4.76
CA PHE A 6 -7.95 7.10 4.91
C PHE A 6 -7.68 8.25 3.93
N LEU A 7 -8.70 8.68 3.17
CA LEU A 7 -8.63 9.85 2.29
C LEU A 7 -9.74 10.86 2.60
N PRO A 8 -9.45 12.18 2.50
CA PRO A 8 -8.12 12.76 2.24
C PRO A 8 -7.14 12.47 3.38
N LEU A 9 -5.84 12.59 3.11
CA LEU A 9 -4.84 12.45 4.16
C LEU A 9 -5.06 13.54 5.23
N GLU A 10 -4.74 13.18 6.47
CA GLU A 10 -4.73 14.13 7.57
C GLU A 10 -3.79 15.32 7.26
N PRO A 11 -4.17 16.57 7.57
CA PRO A 11 -3.32 17.74 7.30
C PRO A 11 -1.94 17.69 7.97
N SER A 12 -1.80 16.89 9.03
CA SER A 12 -0.55 16.65 9.76
C SER A 12 0.30 15.53 9.17
N PHE A 13 -0.12 14.90 8.06
CA PHE A 13 0.61 13.81 7.43
C PHE A 13 1.98 14.28 6.90
N ASP A 14 3.02 14.03 7.69
CA ASP A 14 4.42 14.17 7.27
C ASP A 14 4.89 12.99 6.40
N THR A 15 5.22 13.28 5.14
CA THR A 15 5.73 12.30 4.16
C THR A 15 7.14 11.79 4.47
N ARG A 16 7.85 12.38 5.44
CA ARG A 16 9.17 11.92 5.91
C ARG A 16 9.08 11.08 7.18
N ASN A 17 7.89 10.97 7.77
CA ASN A 17 7.67 10.24 9.01
C ASN A 17 7.22 8.81 8.72
N CYS A 18 8.08 7.83 9.04
CA CYS A 18 7.76 6.42 8.85
C CYS A 18 6.54 5.95 9.66
N VAL A 19 6.26 6.56 10.82
CA VAL A 19 5.10 6.22 11.65
C VAL A 19 3.80 6.59 10.95
N HIS A 20 3.77 7.72 10.24
CA HIS A 20 2.61 8.13 9.46
C HIS A 20 2.37 7.19 8.27
N TRP A 21 3.44 6.79 7.57
CA TRP A 21 3.36 5.80 6.51
C TRP A 21 2.90 4.43 7.02
N ALA A 22 3.40 3.97 8.17
CA ALA A 22 2.95 2.73 8.80
C ALA A 22 1.46 2.79 9.13
N HIS A 23 0.99 3.89 9.72
CA HIS A 23 -0.42 4.05 10.04
C HIS A 23 -1.31 4.04 8.79
N LEU A 24 -0.91 4.76 7.73
CA LEU A 24 -1.63 4.76 6.45
C LEU A 24 -1.63 3.38 5.79
N HIS A 25 -0.49 2.70 5.79
CA HIS A 25 -0.34 1.33 5.29
C HIS A 25 -1.34 0.38 5.98
N ASP A 26 -1.40 0.42 7.31
CA ASP A 26 -2.30 -0.44 8.09
C ASP A 26 -3.78 -0.10 7.84
N GLN A 27 -4.12 1.18 7.66
CA GLN A 27 -5.48 1.59 7.30
C GLN A 27 -5.89 1.05 5.92
N ILE A 28 -5.00 1.12 4.93
CA ILE A 28 -5.25 0.61 3.57
C ILE A 28 -5.39 -0.92 3.59
N GLU A 29 -4.49 -1.61 4.29
CA GLU A 29 -4.53 -3.08 4.41
C GLU A 29 -5.85 -3.56 5.02
N ASN A 30 -6.23 -2.98 6.16
CA ASN A 30 -7.47 -3.33 6.84
C ASN A 30 -8.70 -3.05 5.97
N TRP A 31 -8.71 -1.92 5.24
CA TRP A 31 -9.79 -1.57 4.32
C TRP A 31 -9.91 -2.58 3.17
N LEU A 32 -8.80 -2.89 2.51
CA LEU A 32 -8.75 -3.89 1.42
C LEU A 32 -9.29 -5.24 1.90
N VAL A 33 -8.70 -5.78 2.97
CA VAL A 33 -8.99 -7.14 3.43
C VAL A 33 -10.40 -7.28 3.99
N SER A 34 -10.94 -6.23 4.63
CA SER A 34 -12.19 -6.33 5.38
C SER A 34 -13.42 -5.89 4.59
N LEU A 35 -13.28 -4.93 3.66
CA LEU A 35 -14.43 -4.21 3.10
C LEU A 35 -14.50 -4.26 1.57
N VAL A 36 -13.40 -4.53 0.87
CA VAL A 36 -13.33 -4.38 -0.57
C VAL A 36 -13.34 -5.74 -1.26
N HIS A 37 -14.28 -5.93 -2.19
CA HIS A 37 -14.32 -7.15 -3.02
C HIS A 37 -13.14 -7.17 -4.00
N THR A 38 -12.44 -8.30 -4.09
CA THR A 38 -11.23 -8.47 -4.90
C THR A 38 -11.42 -8.27 -6.40
N SER A 39 -12.64 -8.46 -6.91
CA SER A 39 -12.99 -8.23 -8.32
C SER A 39 -13.36 -6.77 -8.64
N SER A 40 -13.34 -5.88 -7.67
CA SER A 40 -13.76 -4.48 -7.84
C SER A 40 -12.61 -3.59 -8.35
N SER A 41 -12.96 -2.50 -9.02
CA SER A 41 -11.97 -1.46 -9.37
C SER A 41 -11.34 -0.80 -8.13
N GLN A 42 -12.08 -0.72 -7.02
CA GLN A 42 -11.59 -0.26 -5.73
C GLN A 42 -10.47 -1.15 -5.18
N TRP A 43 -10.55 -2.46 -5.40
CA TRP A 43 -9.46 -3.37 -5.02
C TRP A 43 -8.19 -3.07 -5.79
N THR A 44 -8.29 -2.95 -7.11
CA THR A 44 -7.14 -2.64 -7.98
C THR A 44 -6.48 -1.32 -7.57
N TRP A 45 -7.27 -0.26 -7.42
CA TRP A 45 -6.77 1.05 -6.98
C TRP A 45 -6.18 0.99 -5.56
N GLY A 46 -6.88 0.33 -4.63
CA GLY A 46 -6.46 0.17 -3.25
C GLY A 46 -5.14 -0.57 -3.11
N ARG A 47 -4.95 -1.63 -3.91
CA ARG A 47 -3.71 -2.40 -3.94
C ARG A 47 -2.53 -1.57 -4.46
N ASP A 48 -2.74 -0.73 -5.48
CA ASP A 48 -1.67 0.19 -5.91
C ASP A 48 -1.31 1.19 -4.80
N MET A 49 -2.29 1.70 -4.04
CA MET A 49 -2.04 2.58 -2.89
C MET A 49 -1.35 1.85 -1.73
N PHE A 50 -1.74 0.60 -1.47
CA PHE A 50 -1.10 -0.27 -0.50
C PHE A 50 0.39 -0.41 -0.81
N TRP A 51 0.72 -0.74 -2.06
CA TRP A 51 2.11 -0.90 -2.49
C TRP A 51 2.91 0.40 -2.43
N LEU A 52 2.29 1.53 -2.75
CA LEU A 52 2.92 2.84 -2.60
C LEU A 52 3.28 3.11 -1.13
N ALA A 53 2.33 2.93 -0.22
CA ALA A 53 2.57 3.13 1.21
C ALA A 53 3.62 2.15 1.76
N PHE A 54 3.57 0.89 1.31
CA PHE A 54 4.52 -0.15 1.70
C PHE A 54 5.96 0.20 1.28
N VAL A 55 6.16 0.65 0.04
CA VAL A 55 7.47 1.06 -0.47
C VAL A 55 7.97 2.33 0.22
N ALA A 56 7.08 3.29 0.50
CA ALA A 56 7.43 4.49 1.25
C ALA A 56 7.89 4.16 2.69
N LEU A 57 7.28 3.14 3.32
CA LEU A 57 7.68 2.62 4.62
C LEU A 57 8.97 1.79 4.56
N ASN A 58 9.22 1.08 3.45
CA ASN A 58 10.35 0.18 3.25
C ASN A 58 11.17 0.56 2.00
N PRO A 59 11.95 1.66 2.01
CA PRO A 59 12.61 2.17 0.81
C PRO A 59 13.61 1.21 0.17
N CYS A 60 14.13 0.24 0.91
CA CYS A 60 15.07 -0.74 0.38
C CYS A 60 14.38 -1.86 -0.40
N PHE A 61 13.05 -2.04 -0.29
CA PHE A 61 12.31 -3.10 -0.98
C PHE A 61 12.58 -3.09 -2.50
N PRO A 62 12.82 -4.25 -3.15
CA PRO A 62 12.79 -5.62 -2.62
C PRO A 62 14.13 -6.11 -2.05
N SER A 63 15.13 -5.24 -1.92
CA SER A 63 16.41 -5.59 -1.29
C SER A 63 16.37 -5.30 0.22
N GLY A 64 16.48 -6.33 1.06
CA GLY A 64 16.54 -6.16 2.51
C GLY A 64 15.45 -6.93 3.23
N THR A 65 15.01 -6.40 4.37
CA THR A 65 14.06 -7.06 5.27
C THR A 65 12.89 -6.15 5.57
N TRP A 66 11.69 -6.70 5.57
CA TRP A 66 10.44 -6.00 5.85
C TRP A 66 9.47 -6.96 6.55
N HIS A 67 8.44 -6.40 7.17
CA HIS A 67 7.35 -7.20 7.72
C HIS A 67 6.44 -7.72 6.61
N MET A 68 5.99 -8.96 6.76
CA MET A 68 5.03 -9.56 5.84
C MET A 68 3.68 -8.85 5.93
N TRP A 69 3.06 -8.62 4.78
CA TRP A 69 1.68 -8.16 4.64
C TRP A 69 0.71 -9.33 4.56
N ASN A 70 -0.59 -9.04 4.56
CA ASN A 70 -1.64 -10.03 4.41
C ASN A 70 -1.55 -10.72 3.04
N PRO A 71 -1.47 -12.07 2.99
CA PRO A 71 -1.24 -12.81 1.74
C PRO A 71 -2.38 -12.68 0.72
N SER A 72 -3.55 -12.18 1.12
CA SER A 72 -4.64 -11.86 0.21
C SER A 72 -4.31 -10.70 -0.72
N ILE A 73 -3.35 -9.85 -0.35
CA ILE A 73 -2.83 -8.76 -1.16
C ILE A 73 -1.65 -9.29 -1.97
N SER A 74 -1.94 -9.64 -3.24
CA SER A 74 -0.96 -10.16 -4.19
C SER A 74 0.06 -9.09 -4.59
N LEU A 75 1.31 -9.52 -4.84
CA LEU A 75 2.40 -8.70 -5.37
C LEU A 75 2.21 -8.44 -6.87
N GLU A 76 1.09 -7.82 -7.22
CA GLU A 76 0.70 -7.48 -8.59
C GLU A 76 0.01 -6.11 -8.59
N GLY A 77 -0.02 -5.46 -9.75
CA GLY A 77 -0.52 -4.10 -9.87
C GLY A 77 0.51 -3.19 -10.52
N LYS A 78 0.02 -2.12 -11.15
CA LYS A 78 0.84 -1.28 -12.02
C LYS A 78 2.01 -0.67 -11.25
N PHE A 79 1.75 -0.18 -10.04
CA PHE A 79 2.78 0.48 -9.24
C PHE A 79 3.91 -0.49 -8.85
N ILE A 80 3.56 -1.64 -8.27
CA ILE A 80 4.55 -2.56 -7.72
C ILE A 80 5.35 -3.28 -8.81
N GLU A 81 4.72 -3.60 -9.94
CA GLU A 81 5.40 -4.21 -11.09
C GLU A 81 6.42 -3.25 -11.70
N GLU A 82 6.09 -1.97 -11.84
CA GLU A 82 7.03 -0.94 -12.31
C GLU A 82 8.17 -0.70 -11.30
N TRP A 83 7.86 -0.71 -10.00
CA TRP A 83 8.86 -0.59 -8.94
C TRP A 83 9.88 -1.74 -9.01
N LEU A 84 9.40 -2.99 -9.00
CA LEU A 84 10.25 -4.18 -9.05
C LEU A 84 11.13 -4.24 -10.31
N LYS A 85 10.59 -3.84 -11.47
CA LYS A 85 11.37 -3.74 -12.72
C LYS A 85 12.53 -2.77 -12.58
N LYS A 86 12.30 -1.60 -11.96
CA LYS A 86 13.36 -0.58 -11.75
C LYS A 86 14.37 -1.00 -10.69
N SER A 87 13.95 -1.70 -9.65
CA SER A 87 14.84 -2.18 -8.59
C SER A 87 15.70 -3.37 -9.00
N SER A 88 15.40 -4.01 -10.14
CA SER A 88 16.16 -5.13 -10.70
C SER A 88 17.20 -4.69 -11.76
N MET A 89 17.25 -3.39 -12.07
CA MET A 89 18.24 -2.76 -12.97
C MET A 89 19.39 -2.16 -12.16
#